data_AF-A0AA35KTX4-F1
#
_entry.id   AF-A0AA35KTX4-F1
#
_cell.length_a   1.000
_cell.length_b   1.000
_cell.length_c   1.000
_cell.angle_alpha   90.00
_cell.angle_beta   90.00
_cell.angle_gamma   90.00
#
_symmetry.space_group_name_H-M   'P 1'
#
loop_
_entity.id
_entity.type
_entity.pdbx_description
1 polymer ?
#
loop_
_entity_poly.entity_id
_entity_poly.type
_entity_poly.pdbx_seq_one_letter_code
_entity_poly.pdbx_strand_id
1 'polypeptide(L)'
;MRSVSYVRRVTLEFGGSLFPRAVCLGDADNDALNELVVGDTSGKLFIYKSDESKPWNVRLCQGMLTCVGVGDVCNKGKNVVVAVSAEGWFHLFDLTPSTKHLDASGHHELPTAEDQKLGFKQHIPANTKVMLISDIDGDGKSELVVGYTDRVVRAFRWEDTSESSENITGQLVLLKKWLLEGQVDSLSVNPGSDCSPEMMVSQPGCGYAVLLCTWKTEQQSPTERIDSSAASREAPVRDVILHQTSGRIHNKNVSTHLIGSIGRGTSKKHAGSGLFALCTLDGTLKLMEGADKLLWSVQVDHQLFALEKLDVTGNGHEEVIACAWDGQTYIIDHGRTVARFQVDENVSAFCAGLYACKGGCNSPCLVYVSFNQKIYIYWDVQLERMESTSLLKILESNSEYKDLLLQLGVAGDDVSAVKDLIRKTLYFPEEQLNSPSQFIPTARSSSRCYPISQETL
;
A
#
# COMPACT_ATOMS: atom_id res chain seq x y z
N MET A 1 5.65 14.07 -16.31
CA MET A 1 5.44 13.86 -14.86
C MET A 1 4.86 15.15 -14.29
N ARG A 2 3.81 15.08 -13.48
CA ARG A 2 3.18 16.23 -12.83
C ARG A 2 3.76 16.39 -11.42
N SER A 3 4.08 17.61 -10.99
CA SER A 3 4.40 17.86 -9.58
C SER A 3 3.10 18.07 -8.80
N VAL A 4 3.02 17.48 -7.60
CA VAL A 4 1.93 17.67 -6.65
C VAL A 4 2.49 18.16 -5.32
N SER A 5 1.66 18.79 -4.52
CA SER A 5 2.03 19.31 -3.20
C SER A 5 0.93 18.98 -2.21
N TYR A 6 1.28 18.27 -1.13
CA TYR A 6 0.38 18.00 -0.02
C TYR A 6 0.66 18.98 1.11
N VAL A 7 -0.39 19.61 1.62
CA VAL A 7 -0.28 20.66 2.65
C VAL A 7 -0.65 20.14 4.03
N ARG A 8 -1.53 19.14 4.10
CA ARG A 8 -2.00 18.53 5.34
C ARG A 8 -0.92 17.61 5.90
N ARG A 9 -0.21 18.09 6.93
CA ARG A 9 0.83 17.32 7.61
C ARG A 9 0.74 17.41 9.12
N VAL A 10 1.16 16.35 9.79
CA VAL A 10 1.40 16.28 11.23
C VAL A 10 2.86 15.88 11.46
N THR A 11 3.46 16.39 12.53
CA THR A 11 4.84 16.07 12.92
C THR A 11 4.84 15.37 14.27
N LEU A 12 5.40 14.17 14.31
CA LEU A 12 5.53 13.38 15.54
C LEU A 12 6.97 13.44 16.06
N GLU A 13 7.10 13.46 17.38
CA GLU A 13 8.38 13.39 18.08
C GLU A 13 8.92 11.97 18.04
N PHE A 14 10.12 11.78 17.48
CA PHE A 14 10.79 10.47 17.42
C PHE A 14 12.30 10.62 17.65
N GLY A 15 12.77 10.39 18.87
CA GLY A 15 14.17 10.58 19.26
C GLY A 15 15.10 9.39 18.99
N GLY A 16 14.72 8.46 18.11
CA GLY A 16 15.47 7.23 17.83
C GLY A 16 16.04 7.20 16.41
N SER A 17 16.81 6.15 16.11
CA SER A 17 17.11 5.72 14.74
C SER A 17 16.41 4.40 14.47
N LEU A 18 16.01 4.15 13.22
CA LEU A 18 15.35 2.90 12.84
C LEU A 18 15.97 2.28 11.58
N PHE A 19 15.74 0.97 11.43
CA PHE A 19 15.91 0.30 10.14
C PHE A 19 14.71 0.60 9.24
N PRO A 20 14.86 0.64 7.90
CA PRO A 20 13.76 0.99 7.00
C PRO A 20 12.49 0.15 7.14
N ARG A 21 12.60 -1.10 7.64
CA ARG A 21 11.48 -2.03 7.85
C ARG A 21 10.88 -1.99 9.26
N ALA A 22 11.39 -1.14 10.14
CA ALA A 22 10.90 -0.99 11.52
C ALA A 22 9.83 0.11 11.64
N VAL A 23 9.01 0.28 10.60
CA VAL A 23 7.84 1.16 10.60
C VAL A 23 6.70 0.50 9.85
N CYS A 24 5.48 0.53 10.39
CA CYS A 24 4.28 0.04 9.71
C CYS A 24 3.01 0.76 10.19
N LEU A 25 1.96 0.66 9.38
CA LEU A 25 0.61 1.12 9.70
C LEU A 25 -0.29 -0.10 9.89
N GLY A 26 -1.17 -0.06 10.88
CA GLY A 26 -2.17 -1.11 11.09
C GLY A 26 -2.97 -0.91 12.38
N ASP A 27 -4.14 -1.53 12.44
CA ASP A 27 -5.04 -1.54 13.60
C ASP A 27 -4.44 -2.38 14.73
N ALA A 28 -3.72 -1.70 15.63
CA ALA A 28 -2.89 -2.30 16.65
C ALA A 28 -3.66 -2.63 17.93
N ASP A 29 -4.76 -1.93 18.21
CA ASP A 29 -5.61 -2.14 19.38
C ASP A 29 -7.01 -2.72 19.07
N ASN A 30 -7.26 -3.08 17.81
CA ASN A 30 -8.47 -3.74 17.31
C ASN A 30 -9.73 -2.85 17.38
N ASP A 31 -9.57 -1.53 17.19
CA ASP A 31 -10.68 -0.57 17.14
C ASP A 31 -11.13 -0.19 15.71
N ALA A 32 -10.57 -0.87 14.70
CA ALA A 32 -10.75 -0.63 13.27
C ALA A 32 -10.14 0.70 12.74
N LEU A 33 -9.37 1.42 13.55
CA LEU A 33 -8.57 2.57 13.16
C LEU A 33 -7.09 2.17 13.15
N ASN A 34 -6.36 2.60 12.13
CA ASN A 34 -4.96 2.21 12.01
C ASN A 34 -4.05 3.16 12.81
N GLU A 35 -3.17 2.57 13.62
CA GLU A 35 -2.06 3.23 14.29
C GLU A 35 -0.78 3.19 13.44
N LEU A 36 0.20 4.00 13.87
CA LEU A 36 1.56 3.96 13.38
C LEU A 36 2.45 3.30 14.43
N VAL A 37 3.13 2.22 14.04
CA VAL A 37 4.07 1.49 14.89
C VAL A 37 5.49 1.70 14.38
N VAL A 38 6.40 2.10 15.26
CA VAL A 38 7.81 2.41 14.94
C VAL A 38 8.73 1.73 15.94
N GLY A 39 9.64 0.89 15.47
CA GLY A 39 10.71 0.30 16.29
C GLY A 39 12.03 1.04 16.10
N ASP A 40 12.74 1.32 17.18
CA ASP A 40 14.07 1.92 17.12
C ASP A 40 15.21 0.92 17.38
N THR A 41 16.43 1.35 17.08
CA THR A 41 17.64 0.57 17.31
C THR A 41 18.04 0.48 18.78
N SER A 42 17.34 1.15 19.70
CA SER A 42 17.55 1.01 21.16
C SER A 42 16.67 -0.08 21.78
N GLY A 43 15.76 -0.68 21.00
CA GLY A 43 14.81 -1.66 21.48
C GLY A 43 13.49 -1.05 21.95
N LYS A 44 13.21 0.23 21.67
CA LYS A 44 11.92 0.85 21.98
C LYS A 44 10.98 0.72 20.79
N LEU A 45 9.77 0.29 21.09
CA LEU A 45 8.65 0.20 20.15
C LEU A 45 7.64 1.29 20.51
N PHE A 46 7.46 2.26 19.62
CA PHE A 46 6.57 3.40 19.77
C PHE A 46 5.28 3.13 18.99
N ILE A 47 4.14 3.40 19.60
CA ILE A 47 2.83 3.32 18.96
C ILE A 47 2.20 4.71 19.02
N TYR A 48 1.89 5.28 17.85
CA TYR A 48 1.27 6.59 17.70
C TYR A 48 -0.16 6.42 17.20
N LYS A 49 -1.08 7.16 17.80
CA LYS A 49 -2.51 7.15 17.47
C LYS A 49 -2.96 8.59 17.19
N SER A 50 -3.81 8.79 16.19
CA SER A 50 -4.38 10.10 15.82
C SER A 50 -3.37 11.17 15.35
N ASP A 51 -3.50 12.43 15.78
CA ASP A 51 -2.59 13.53 15.45
C ASP A 51 -1.72 13.96 16.64
N GLU A 52 -1.68 13.13 17.69
CA GLU A 52 -0.87 13.35 18.87
C GLU A 52 0.63 13.23 18.56
N SER A 53 1.39 14.27 18.90
CA SER A 53 2.83 14.32 18.60
C SER A 53 3.65 13.30 19.37
N LYS A 54 3.16 12.85 20.53
CA LYS A 54 3.81 11.88 21.40
C LYS A 54 3.23 10.48 21.18
N PRO A 55 4.01 9.41 21.42
CA PRO A 55 3.50 8.06 21.33
C PRO A 55 2.39 7.83 22.37
N TRP A 56 1.31 7.18 21.94
CA TRP A 56 0.25 6.68 22.81
C TRP A 56 0.78 5.59 23.75
N ASN A 57 1.64 4.71 23.23
CA ASN A 57 2.25 3.63 24.01
C ASN A 57 3.71 3.42 23.60
N VAL A 58 4.54 3.00 24.57
CA VAL A 58 5.94 2.63 24.33
C VAL A 58 6.23 1.30 25.02
N ARG A 59 6.69 0.32 24.24
CA ARG A 59 7.13 -1.00 24.72
C ARG A 59 8.64 -1.14 24.64
N LEU A 60 9.20 -1.90 25.57
CA LEU A 60 10.62 -2.26 25.57
C LEU A 60 10.78 -3.67 25.04
N CYS A 61 11.62 -3.81 24.03
CA CYS A 61 12.00 -5.07 23.39
C CYS A 61 13.47 -5.38 23.70
N GLN A 62 13.81 -6.66 23.66
CA GLN A 62 15.19 -7.10 23.77
C GLN A 62 15.90 -7.04 22.41
N GLY A 63 16.92 -6.19 22.32
CA GLY A 63 17.75 -6.05 21.11
C GLY A 63 17.32 -4.92 20.18
N MET A 64 18.06 -4.74 19.08
CA MET A 64 17.83 -3.67 18.11
C MET A 64 16.69 -4.04 17.16
N LEU A 65 15.61 -3.26 17.08
CA LEU A 65 14.44 -3.62 16.27
C LEU A 65 14.69 -3.44 14.77
N THR A 66 14.69 -4.53 14.01
CA THR A 66 14.94 -4.53 12.56
C THR A 66 13.66 -4.45 11.73
N CYS A 67 12.56 -5.03 12.24
CA CYS A 67 11.27 -4.99 11.59
C CYS A 67 10.12 -5.05 12.60
N VAL A 68 9.02 -4.40 12.24
CA VAL A 68 7.78 -4.37 13.02
C VAL A 68 6.59 -4.67 12.10
N GLY A 69 5.49 -5.15 12.66
CA GLY A 69 4.29 -5.52 11.92
C GLY A 69 3.07 -5.50 12.82
N VAL A 70 1.89 -5.40 12.22
CA VAL A 70 0.60 -5.53 12.89
C VAL A 70 -0.23 -6.53 12.08
N GLY A 71 -0.81 -7.52 12.75
CA GLY A 71 -1.64 -8.52 12.09
C GLY A 71 -2.00 -9.70 12.98
N ASP A 72 -2.88 -10.58 12.49
CA ASP A 72 -3.38 -11.76 13.21
C ASP A 72 -2.41 -12.95 13.15
N VAL A 73 -1.23 -12.80 13.74
CA VAL A 73 -0.22 -13.89 13.79
C VAL A 73 -0.72 -15.10 14.58
N CYS A 74 -1.55 -14.87 15.59
CA CYS A 74 -2.05 -15.93 16.47
C CYS A 74 -3.24 -16.69 15.86
N ASN A 75 -3.77 -16.27 14.72
CA ASN A 75 -4.94 -16.87 14.06
C ASN A 75 -6.20 -16.89 14.93
N LYS A 76 -6.45 -15.80 15.66
CA LYS A 76 -7.57 -15.63 16.60
C LYS A 76 -8.56 -14.55 16.15
N GLY A 77 -8.40 -14.02 14.93
CA GLY A 77 -9.20 -12.91 14.41
C GLY A 77 -8.89 -11.57 15.08
N LYS A 78 -7.72 -11.44 15.70
CA LYS A 78 -7.27 -10.21 16.39
C LYS A 78 -5.85 -9.87 15.98
N ASN A 79 -5.62 -8.61 15.68
CA ASN A 79 -4.30 -8.08 15.41
C ASN A 79 -3.48 -8.00 16.69
N VAL A 80 -2.20 -8.36 16.58
CA VAL A 80 -1.18 -8.12 17.59
C VAL A 80 -0.05 -7.33 16.99
N VAL A 81 0.66 -6.57 17.82
CA VAL A 81 1.86 -5.86 17.40
C VAL A 81 3.07 -6.79 17.52
N VAL A 82 3.82 -6.91 16.44
CA VAL A 82 4.97 -7.78 16.29
C VAL A 82 6.24 -6.94 16.17
N ALA A 83 7.28 -7.31 16.91
CA ALA A 83 8.59 -6.69 16.80
C ALA A 83 9.70 -7.76 16.80
N VAL A 84 10.62 -7.67 15.85
CA VAL A 84 11.76 -8.60 15.75
C VAL A 84 13.06 -7.82 15.83
N SER A 85 14.00 -8.33 16.64
CA SER A 85 15.32 -7.77 16.79
C SER A 85 16.39 -8.42 15.92
N ALA A 86 17.49 -7.70 15.67
CA ALA A 86 18.66 -8.19 14.95
C ALA A 86 19.25 -9.44 15.62
N GLU A 87 19.12 -9.55 16.94
CA GLU A 87 19.59 -10.67 17.75
C GLU A 87 18.68 -11.91 17.67
N GLY A 88 17.52 -11.80 17.02
CA GLY A 88 16.58 -12.92 16.84
C GLY A 88 15.49 -13.00 17.91
N TRP A 89 15.27 -11.96 18.72
CA TRP A 89 14.14 -11.93 19.64
C TRP A 89 12.87 -11.49 18.91
N PHE A 90 11.90 -12.39 18.87
CA PHE A 90 10.54 -12.14 18.42
C PHE A 90 9.66 -11.75 19.61
N HIS A 91 8.93 -10.65 19.50
CA HIS A 91 8.03 -10.14 20.52
C HIS A 91 6.62 -9.97 19.95
N LEU A 92 5.60 -10.31 20.74
CA LEU A 92 4.20 -10.02 20.48
C LEU A 92 3.63 -9.18 21.60
N PHE A 93 2.84 -8.17 21.26
CA PHE A 93 2.10 -7.34 22.21
C PHE A 93 0.63 -7.30 21.79
N ASP A 94 -0.25 -7.73 22.69
CA ASP A 94 -1.68 -7.43 22.59
C ASP A 94 -1.93 -6.05 23.21
N LEU A 95 -2.43 -5.12 22.41
CA LEU A 95 -2.79 -3.77 22.86
C LEU A 95 -4.30 -3.59 23.04
N THR A 96 -5.09 -4.67 22.90
CA THR A 96 -6.53 -4.62 23.12
C THR A 96 -6.80 -4.12 24.55
N PRO A 97 -7.63 -3.07 24.73
CA PRO A 97 -7.91 -2.54 26.05
C PRO A 97 -8.58 -3.61 26.92
N SER A 98 -7.98 -3.90 28.08
CA SER A 98 -8.58 -4.84 29.03
C SER A 98 -9.86 -4.22 29.63
N THR A 99 -10.96 -4.98 29.62
CA THR A 99 -12.26 -4.55 30.18
C THR A 99 -12.25 -4.29 31.69
N LYS A 100 -11.12 -4.53 32.37
CA LYS A 100 -10.96 -4.33 33.82
C LYS A 100 -10.70 -2.88 34.24
N HIS A 101 -10.48 -1.95 33.30
CA HIS A 101 -10.09 -0.56 33.61
C HIS A 101 -11.20 0.50 33.41
N LEU A 102 -12.44 0.09 33.09
CA LEU A 102 -13.56 1.00 32.83
C LEU A 102 -14.08 1.78 34.06
N ASP A 103 -13.59 1.47 35.28
CA ASP A 103 -14.02 2.14 36.51
C ASP A 103 -13.02 3.17 37.09
N ALA A 104 -11.88 3.44 36.42
CA ALA A 104 -10.91 4.43 36.89
C ALA A 104 -10.96 5.72 36.06
N SER A 105 -11.81 6.65 36.49
CA SER A 105 -11.87 8.02 35.97
C SER A 105 -10.52 8.75 36.12
N GLY A 106 -9.93 9.14 34.99
CA GLY A 106 -9.28 10.44 34.79
C GLY A 106 -8.09 10.80 35.67
N HIS A 107 -6.96 10.08 35.57
CA HIS A 107 -5.63 10.67 35.79
C HIS A 107 -4.58 9.89 34.95
N HIS A 108 -3.72 10.62 34.23
CA HIS A 108 -2.53 10.08 33.58
C HIS A 108 -1.58 9.48 34.64
N GLU A 109 -1.68 8.18 34.89
CA GLU A 109 -0.64 7.43 35.60
C GLU A 109 0.19 6.61 34.59
N LEU A 110 1.50 6.66 34.77
CA LEU A 110 2.47 5.88 34.00
C LEU A 110 2.14 4.38 34.12
N PRO A 111 2.17 3.60 33.02
CA PRO A 111 1.90 2.17 33.09
C PRO A 111 2.86 1.50 34.06
N THR A 112 2.30 0.72 35.00
CA THR A 112 3.08 0.02 36.02
C THR A 112 4.02 -1.01 35.39
N ALA A 113 5.07 -1.41 36.11
CA ALA A 113 6.05 -2.39 35.61
C ALA A 113 5.43 -3.76 35.23
N GLU A 114 4.21 -4.06 35.66
CA GLU A 114 3.47 -5.26 35.27
C GLU A 114 2.76 -5.12 33.91
N ASP A 115 2.28 -3.92 33.55
CA ASP A 115 1.69 -3.67 32.23
C ASP A 115 2.73 -3.82 31.12
N GLN A 116 4.00 -3.50 31.40
CA GLN A 116 5.13 -3.68 30.49
C GLN A 116 5.45 -5.16 30.19
N LYS A 117 4.88 -6.10 30.96
CA LYS A 117 5.23 -7.54 30.94
C LYS A 117 4.25 -8.42 30.16
N LEU A 118 3.20 -7.85 29.58
CA LEU A 118 2.17 -8.57 28.81
C LEU A 118 2.61 -9.04 27.41
N GLY A 119 3.90 -8.92 27.07
CA GLY A 119 4.43 -9.34 25.78
C GLY A 119 4.89 -10.81 25.76
N PHE A 120 4.47 -11.58 24.77
CA PHE A 120 5.06 -12.89 24.49
C PHE A 120 6.43 -12.70 23.83
N LYS A 121 7.39 -13.58 24.14
CA LYS A 121 8.70 -13.58 23.48
C LYS A 121 9.17 -14.97 23.11
N GLN A 122 9.79 -15.08 21.95
CA GLN A 122 10.43 -16.30 21.48
C GLN A 122 11.74 -15.96 20.76
N HIS A 123 12.71 -16.85 20.85
CA HIS A 123 13.95 -16.72 20.09
C HIS A 123 13.78 -17.40 18.73
N ILE A 124 13.96 -16.64 17.65
CA ILE A 124 14.10 -17.11 16.27
C ILE A 124 15.56 -16.89 15.82
N PRO A 125 15.98 -17.39 14.65
CA PRO A 125 17.33 -17.11 14.16
C PRO A 125 17.62 -15.59 14.04
N ALA A 126 18.86 -15.19 14.28
CA ALA A 126 19.28 -13.80 14.23
C ALA A 126 19.39 -13.25 12.79
N ASN A 127 19.67 -11.95 12.67
CA ASN A 127 19.85 -11.20 11.42
C ASN A 127 18.59 -11.14 10.54
N THR A 128 17.42 -11.01 11.18
CA THR A 128 16.18 -10.69 10.49
C THR A 128 16.29 -9.33 9.82
N LYS A 129 15.83 -9.26 8.56
CA LYS A 129 15.85 -8.04 7.75
C LYS A 129 14.45 -7.57 7.36
N VAL A 130 13.54 -8.51 7.07
CA VAL A 130 12.18 -8.23 6.61
C VAL A 130 11.22 -9.28 7.14
N MET A 131 9.97 -8.88 7.32
CA MET A 131 8.89 -9.72 7.85
C MET A 131 7.62 -9.50 7.03
N LEU A 132 6.81 -10.55 6.89
CA LEU A 132 5.48 -10.54 6.29
C LEU A 132 4.56 -11.40 7.15
N ILE A 133 3.36 -10.90 7.42
CA ILE A 133 2.28 -11.65 8.08
C ILE A 133 1.18 -11.79 7.03
N SER A 134 0.96 -13.01 6.55
CA SER A 134 -0.03 -13.27 5.50
C SER A 134 -0.31 -14.76 5.44
N ASP A 135 -1.51 -15.10 4.98
CA ASP A 135 -1.80 -16.44 4.49
C ASP A 135 -1.01 -16.69 3.20
N ILE A 136 0.05 -17.49 3.28
CA ILE A 136 0.93 -17.82 2.15
C ILE A 136 0.57 -19.15 1.50
N ASP A 137 -0.32 -19.91 2.13
CA ASP A 137 -0.70 -21.25 1.70
C ASP A 137 -2.22 -21.40 1.49
N GLY A 138 -2.98 -20.34 1.56
CA GLY A 138 -4.41 -20.30 1.23
C GLY A 138 -5.28 -21.16 2.15
N ASP A 139 -4.80 -21.54 3.34
CA ASP A 139 -5.58 -22.32 4.30
C ASP A 139 -6.43 -21.45 5.25
N GLY A 140 -6.36 -20.13 5.07
CA GLY A 140 -7.09 -19.14 5.87
C GLY A 140 -6.40 -18.76 7.18
N LYS A 141 -5.22 -19.32 7.47
CA LYS A 141 -4.37 -18.91 8.59
C LYS A 141 -3.23 -18.03 8.09
N SER A 142 -2.83 -17.07 8.89
CA SER A 142 -1.66 -16.24 8.67
C SER A 142 -0.39 -16.95 9.11
N GLU A 143 0.60 -16.95 8.23
CA GLU A 143 1.98 -17.31 8.53
C GLU A 143 2.82 -16.07 8.82
N LEU A 144 3.83 -16.26 9.65
CA LEU A 144 4.92 -15.31 9.83
C LEU A 144 6.08 -15.72 8.91
N VAL A 145 6.33 -14.93 7.87
CA VAL A 145 7.48 -15.13 6.98
C VAL A 145 8.57 -14.14 7.29
N VAL A 146 9.79 -14.64 7.49
CA VAL A 146 10.95 -13.85 7.89
C VAL A 146 12.06 -14.03 6.87
N GLY A 147 12.53 -12.92 6.31
CA GLY A 147 13.69 -12.84 5.43
C GLY A 147 14.93 -12.36 6.19
N TYR A 148 16.05 -13.03 5.95
CA TYR A 148 17.32 -12.81 6.65
C TYR A 148 18.36 -12.18 5.73
N THR A 149 19.42 -11.60 6.31
CA THR A 149 20.54 -11.02 5.54
C THR A 149 21.41 -12.05 4.81
N ASP A 150 21.25 -13.34 5.11
CA ASP A 150 22.06 -14.45 4.60
C ASP A 150 21.39 -15.21 3.43
N ARG A 151 20.41 -14.57 2.76
CA ARG A 151 19.63 -15.12 1.63
C ARG A 151 18.69 -16.27 2.03
N VAL A 152 18.41 -16.41 3.32
CA VAL A 152 17.44 -17.38 3.81
C VAL A 152 16.09 -16.69 3.98
N VAL A 153 15.03 -17.44 3.70
CA VAL A 153 13.65 -17.11 4.11
C VAL A 153 13.11 -18.28 4.92
N ARG A 154 12.38 -17.99 6.00
CA ARG A 154 11.69 -18.99 6.81
C ARG A 154 10.22 -18.61 6.98
N ALA A 155 9.34 -19.59 6.89
CA ALA A 155 7.94 -19.44 7.25
C ALA A 155 7.68 -20.14 8.59
N PHE A 156 6.95 -19.47 9.46
CA PHE A 156 6.50 -20.00 10.74
C PHE A 156 4.98 -19.90 10.84
N ARG A 157 4.38 -20.81 11.58
CA ARG A 157 2.97 -20.75 11.96
C ARG A 157 2.85 -20.75 13.48
N TRP A 158 1.89 -19.99 13.98
CA TRP A 158 1.57 -19.99 15.40
C TRP A 158 0.80 -21.26 15.77
N GLU A 159 1.23 -21.92 16.84
CA GLU A 159 0.52 -23.03 17.47
C GLU A 159 0.23 -22.68 18.93
N ASP A 160 -1.04 -22.76 19.32
CA ASP A 160 -1.45 -22.56 20.71
C ASP A 160 -1.03 -23.75 21.59
N THR A 161 -0.50 -23.45 22.78
CA THR A 161 -0.12 -24.47 23.78
C THR A 161 -1.20 -24.73 24.82
N SER A 162 -2.22 -23.87 24.90
CA SER A 162 -3.36 -24.02 25.81
C SER A 162 -4.64 -23.42 25.22
N GLU A 163 -5.80 -24.04 25.51
CA GLU A 163 -7.13 -23.63 25.02
C GLU A 163 -7.68 -22.34 25.68
N SER A 164 -6.98 -21.75 26.64
CA SER A 164 -7.41 -20.50 27.28
C SER A 164 -7.25 -19.32 26.33
N SER A 165 -8.36 -18.65 25.99
CA SER A 165 -8.45 -17.59 24.99
C SER A 165 -7.90 -16.22 25.41
N GLU A 166 -7.59 -16.00 26.69
CA GLU A 166 -7.30 -14.66 27.22
C GLU A 166 -5.82 -14.26 27.20
N ASN A 167 -4.88 -15.21 27.15
CA ASN A 167 -3.44 -14.91 27.15
C ASN A 167 -2.78 -15.45 25.87
N ILE A 168 -1.77 -14.74 25.36
CA ILE A 168 -0.93 -15.23 24.26
C ILE A 168 -0.08 -16.40 24.78
N THR A 169 -0.61 -17.61 24.66
CA THR A 169 0.03 -18.87 25.08
C THR A 169 0.18 -19.80 23.89
N GLY A 170 1.35 -19.73 23.25
CA GLY A 170 1.67 -20.55 22.08
C GLY A 170 3.12 -20.41 21.70
N GLN A 171 3.46 -20.87 20.51
CA GLN A 171 4.80 -20.78 19.95
C GLN A 171 4.74 -20.68 18.43
N LEU A 172 5.76 -20.05 17.86
CA LEU A 172 6.04 -20.13 16.44
C LEU A 172 6.73 -21.46 16.13
N VAL A 173 6.11 -22.24 15.26
CA VAL A 173 6.67 -23.48 14.72
C VAL A 173 7.15 -23.24 13.30
N LEU A 174 8.38 -23.68 13.00
CA LEU A 174 8.97 -23.56 11.68
C LEU A 174 8.26 -24.49 10.70
N LEU A 175 7.66 -23.93 9.64
CA LEU A 175 7.07 -24.69 8.54
C LEU A 175 8.12 -25.06 7.50
N LYS A 176 8.88 -24.06 7.02
CA LYS A 176 9.86 -24.27 5.94
C LYS A 176 10.99 -23.25 5.95
N LYS A 177 12.12 -23.66 5.40
CA LYS A 177 13.30 -22.84 5.12
C LYS A 177 13.61 -22.90 3.63
N TRP A 178 13.73 -21.74 2.99
CA TRP A 178 14.22 -21.61 1.62
C TRP A 178 15.59 -20.92 1.61
N LEU A 179 16.45 -21.33 0.70
CA LEU A 179 17.73 -20.68 0.41
C LEU A 179 17.67 -20.09 -0.99
N LEU A 180 17.95 -18.79 -1.11
CA LEU A 180 17.90 -18.05 -2.37
C LEU A 180 19.31 -17.80 -2.92
N GLU A 181 19.39 -17.54 -4.22
CA GLU A 181 20.65 -17.22 -4.90
C GLU A 181 21.16 -15.82 -4.52
N GLY A 182 20.23 -14.85 -4.47
CA GLY A 182 20.50 -13.43 -4.19
C GLY A 182 19.92 -12.94 -2.87
N GLN A 183 20.29 -11.69 -2.54
CA GLN A 183 19.84 -10.99 -1.33
C GLN A 183 18.32 -10.80 -1.31
N VAL A 184 17.76 -10.87 -0.11
CA VAL A 184 16.34 -10.65 0.17
C VAL A 184 16.15 -9.23 0.65
N ASP A 185 15.23 -8.48 0.06
CA ASP A 185 14.94 -7.07 0.40
C ASP A 185 13.46 -6.87 0.75
N SER A 186 12.58 -7.54 0.03
CA SER A 186 11.16 -7.57 0.32
C SER A 186 10.51 -8.94 0.13
N LEU A 187 9.39 -9.08 0.83
CA LEU A 187 8.50 -10.24 0.81
C LEU A 187 7.11 -9.72 0.44
N SER A 188 6.37 -10.47 -0.37
CA SER A 188 4.97 -10.18 -0.66
C SER A 188 4.23 -11.45 -1.03
N VAL A 189 2.92 -11.48 -0.81
CA VAL A 189 2.03 -12.44 -1.46
C VAL A 189 1.36 -11.77 -2.65
N ASN A 190 1.19 -12.51 -3.74
CA ASN A 190 0.43 -12.08 -4.90
C ASN A 190 -0.52 -13.21 -5.34
N PRO A 191 -1.75 -12.91 -5.79
CA PRO A 191 -2.60 -13.93 -6.37
C PRO A 191 -1.97 -14.54 -7.63
N GLY A 192 -1.84 -15.86 -7.66
CA GLY A 192 -1.48 -16.63 -8.85
C GLY A 192 -2.58 -16.66 -9.89
N SER A 193 -2.34 -17.36 -11.01
CA SER A 193 -3.33 -17.49 -12.09
C SER A 193 -4.62 -18.21 -11.68
N ASP A 194 -4.53 -19.06 -10.66
CA ASP A 194 -5.65 -19.79 -10.06
C ASP A 194 -6.25 -19.07 -8.83
N CYS A 195 -5.84 -17.81 -8.60
CA CYS A 195 -6.14 -17.02 -7.40
C CYS A 195 -5.59 -17.61 -6.10
N SER A 196 -4.74 -18.64 -6.14
CA SER A 196 -4.02 -19.10 -4.95
C SER A 196 -2.94 -18.09 -4.55
N PRO A 197 -2.57 -18.00 -3.27
CA PRO A 197 -1.49 -17.12 -2.85
C PRO A 197 -0.14 -17.66 -3.37
N GLU A 198 0.60 -16.79 -4.07
CA GLU A 198 1.98 -17.03 -4.46
C GLU A 198 2.90 -16.18 -3.58
N MET A 199 3.76 -16.85 -2.80
CA MET A 199 4.76 -16.19 -1.97
C MET A 199 5.93 -15.72 -2.85
N MET A 200 6.11 -14.41 -2.95
CA MET A 200 7.13 -13.77 -3.77
C MET A 200 8.22 -13.14 -2.90
N VAL A 201 9.45 -13.23 -3.37
CA VAL A 201 10.63 -12.65 -2.73
C VAL A 201 11.44 -11.87 -3.74
N SER A 202 11.80 -10.63 -3.42
CA SER A 202 12.65 -9.82 -4.30
C SER A 202 14.04 -10.46 -4.50
N GLN A 203 14.58 -10.38 -5.70
CA GLN A 203 15.97 -10.72 -6.01
C GLN A 203 16.66 -9.54 -6.72
N PRO A 204 18.01 -9.43 -6.65
CA PRO A 204 18.73 -8.34 -7.30
C PRO A 204 18.41 -8.19 -8.80
N GLY A 205 18.48 -6.96 -9.31
CA GLY A 205 18.36 -6.66 -10.74
C GLY A 205 16.95 -6.74 -11.32
N CYS A 206 15.91 -6.28 -10.59
CA CYS A 206 14.50 -6.52 -10.93
C CYS A 206 14.16 -8.02 -11.07
N GLY A 207 14.89 -8.90 -10.39
CA GLY A 207 14.54 -10.31 -10.27
C GLY A 207 13.55 -10.54 -9.13
N TYR A 208 12.89 -11.69 -9.15
CA TYR A 208 12.14 -12.19 -7.99
C TYR A 208 12.13 -13.71 -8.00
N ALA A 209 11.78 -14.31 -6.87
CA ALA A 209 11.59 -15.74 -6.73
C ALA A 209 10.19 -16.01 -6.20
N VAL A 210 9.55 -17.07 -6.70
CA VAL A 210 8.33 -17.64 -6.10
C VAL A 210 8.76 -18.81 -5.22
N LEU A 211 8.32 -18.79 -3.97
CA LEU A 211 8.61 -19.82 -2.97
C LEU A 211 7.45 -20.81 -2.89
N LEU A 212 7.74 -22.09 -3.12
CA LEU A 212 6.71 -23.14 -3.10
C LEU A 212 6.47 -23.65 -1.67
N CYS A 213 5.21 -23.62 -1.26
CA CYS A 213 4.69 -24.16 0.00
C CYS A 213 4.44 -25.68 -0.12
N THR A 214 5.51 -26.48 -0.20
CA THR A 214 5.41 -27.93 -0.46
C THR A 214 4.90 -28.75 0.72
N TRP A 215 4.81 -28.19 1.93
CA TRP A 215 4.22 -28.90 3.07
C TRP A 215 2.74 -29.25 2.84
N LYS A 216 2.07 -28.57 1.91
CA LYS A 216 0.75 -28.98 1.40
C LYS A 216 0.77 -30.34 0.71
N THR A 217 1.80 -30.61 -0.08
CA THR A 217 1.90 -31.82 -0.90
C THR A 217 2.17 -33.05 -0.03
N GLU A 218 2.88 -32.88 1.08
CA GLU A 218 3.13 -33.95 2.06
C GLU A 218 1.89 -34.27 2.91
N GLN A 219 0.95 -33.33 3.07
CA GLN A 219 -0.31 -33.55 3.79
C GLN A 219 -1.41 -34.18 2.93
N GLN A 220 -1.26 -34.23 1.60
CA GLN A 220 -2.13 -35.00 0.71
C GLN A 220 -1.59 -36.44 0.62
N SER A 221 -2.28 -37.39 1.26
CA SER A 221 -1.94 -38.82 1.26
C SER A 221 -1.62 -39.38 -0.14
N PRO A 222 -0.69 -40.35 -0.28
CA PRO A 222 -0.37 -40.96 -1.56
C PRO A 222 -1.60 -41.73 -2.06
N THR A 223 -2.28 -41.19 -3.06
CA THR A 223 -3.32 -41.95 -3.76
C THR A 223 -2.60 -43.04 -4.56
N GLU A 224 -2.88 -44.29 -4.20
CA GLU A 224 -2.39 -45.47 -4.91
C GLU A 224 -2.61 -45.31 -6.42
N ARG A 225 -1.51 -45.07 -7.16
CA ARG A 225 -1.43 -45.41 -8.57
C ARG A 225 -0.48 -46.58 -8.69
N ILE A 226 -1.05 -47.77 -8.57
CA ILE A 226 -0.48 -48.97 -9.16
C ILE A 226 -0.53 -48.73 -10.68
N ASP A 227 0.62 -48.44 -11.29
CA ASP A 227 1.09 -49.23 -12.42
C ASP A 227 2.55 -48.95 -12.75
N SER A 228 3.21 -50.05 -13.09
CA SER A 228 4.64 -50.29 -13.16
C SER A 228 5.38 -49.61 -14.32
N SER A 229 6.66 -49.34 -14.06
CA SER A 229 7.80 -49.26 -14.99
C SER A 229 8.00 -47.97 -15.81
N ALA A 230 8.75 -47.03 -15.22
CA ALA A 230 9.93 -46.43 -15.86
C ALA A 230 10.76 -45.75 -14.78
N ALA A 231 12.06 -46.04 -14.72
CA ALA A 231 13.01 -45.33 -13.87
C ALA A 231 13.16 -43.87 -14.37
N SER A 232 12.25 -42.98 -13.98
CA SER A 232 12.47 -41.54 -14.08
C SER A 232 13.28 -41.12 -12.87
N ARG A 233 14.54 -40.74 -13.11
CA ARG A 233 15.36 -39.98 -12.16
C ARG A 233 14.50 -38.85 -11.58
N GLU A 234 14.17 -38.93 -10.30
CA GLU A 234 13.54 -37.84 -9.56
C GLU A 234 14.48 -36.64 -9.63
N ALA A 235 14.12 -35.65 -10.46
CA ALA A 235 14.77 -34.36 -10.41
C ALA A 235 14.48 -33.74 -9.03
N PRO A 236 15.45 -33.10 -8.35
CA PRO A 236 15.17 -32.46 -7.07
C PRO A 236 14.06 -31.43 -7.27
N VAL A 237 12.98 -31.54 -6.50
CA VAL A 237 11.89 -30.56 -6.47
C VAL A 237 12.52 -29.21 -6.14
N ARG A 238 12.53 -28.29 -7.12
CA ARG A 238 13.03 -26.93 -6.88
C ARG A 238 11.95 -26.17 -6.14
N ASP A 239 12.12 -26.04 -4.83
CA ASP A 239 11.25 -25.28 -3.93
C ASP A 239 11.23 -23.76 -4.19
N VAL A 240 12.11 -23.29 -5.07
CA VAL A 240 12.31 -21.89 -5.42
C VAL A 240 12.29 -21.78 -6.94
N ILE A 241 11.35 -21.00 -7.47
CA ILE A 241 11.24 -20.70 -8.89
C ILE A 241 11.75 -19.28 -9.12
N LEU A 242 12.87 -19.14 -9.82
CA LEU A 242 13.48 -17.85 -10.10
C LEU A 242 12.93 -17.24 -11.38
N HIS A 243 12.54 -15.97 -11.29
CA HIS A 243 12.07 -15.17 -12.39
C HIS A 243 12.95 -13.94 -12.59
N GLN A 244 13.24 -13.65 -13.85
CA GLN A 244 13.94 -12.45 -14.26
C GLN A 244 13.01 -11.65 -15.15
N THR A 245 12.74 -10.39 -14.76
CA THR A 245 11.80 -9.58 -15.53
C THR A 245 12.35 -9.21 -16.89
N SER A 246 11.45 -9.17 -17.88
CA SER A 246 11.77 -8.68 -19.21
C SER A 246 12.04 -7.16 -19.21
N GLY A 247 12.71 -6.67 -20.26
CA GLY A 247 13.04 -5.26 -20.44
C GLY A 247 14.45 -4.88 -19.98
N ARG A 248 14.80 -3.60 -20.16
CA ARG A 248 16.13 -3.08 -19.83
C ARG A 248 16.35 -3.12 -18.32
N ILE A 249 17.45 -3.73 -17.91
CA ILE A 249 17.95 -3.73 -16.52
C ILE A 249 19.27 -2.99 -16.56
N HIS A 250 19.40 -1.91 -15.79
CA HIS A 250 20.60 -1.09 -15.81
C HIS A 250 21.75 -1.78 -15.07
N ASN A 251 21.48 -2.38 -13.92
CA ASN A 251 22.44 -3.18 -13.17
C ASN A 251 21.78 -4.45 -12.61
N LYS A 252 22.37 -5.63 -12.87
CA LYS A 252 21.83 -6.92 -12.40
C LYS A 252 22.09 -7.20 -10.91
N ASN A 253 23.00 -6.46 -10.30
CA ASN A 253 23.42 -6.67 -8.91
C ASN A 253 22.79 -5.64 -7.95
N VAL A 254 21.99 -4.71 -8.46
CA VAL A 254 21.33 -3.69 -7.64
C VAL A 254 20.20 -4.32 -6.82
N SER A 255 19.96 -3.81 -5.60
CA SER A 255 18.83 -4.27 -4.79
C SER A 255 17.50 -3.93 -5.44
N THR A 256 16.50 -4.75 -5.15
CA THR A 256 15.16 -4.66 -5.71
C THR A 256 14.15 -4.71 -4.57
N HIS A 257 13.20 -3.79 -4.52
CA HIS A 257 11.99 -3.93 -3.72
C HIS A 257 10.85 -4.43 -4.60
N LEU A 258 9.97 -5.23 -4.01
CA LEU A 258 8.80 -5.87 -4.60
C LEU A 258 7.60 -5.64 -3.69
N ILE A 259 6.49 -5.21 -4.29
CA ILE A 259 5.16 -5.13 -3.66
C ILE A 259 4.15 -5.83 -4.58
N GLY A 260 3.37 -6.77 -4.03
CA GLY A 260 2.36 -7.54 -4.76
C GLY A 260 0.94 -7.14 -4.38
N SER A 261 -0.04 -7.84 -4.97
CA SER A 261 -1.47 -7.65 -4.69
C SER A 261 -1.95 -6.21 -4.92
N ILE A 262 -1.49 -5.55 -5.98
CA ILE A 262 -1.90 -4.19 -6.34
C ILE A 262 -3.35 -4.21 -6.86
N GLY A 263 -4.22 -3.44 -6.21
CA GLY A 263 -5.65 -3.35 -6.47
C GLY A 263 -5.98 -2.76 -7.82
N ARG A 264 -7.01 -3.32 -8.49
CA ARG A 264 -7.51 -2.90 -9.82
C ARG A 264 -8.90 -2.28 -9.77
N GLY A 265 -9.31 -1.72 -8.63
CA GLY A 265 -10.67 -1.23 -8.45
C GLY A 265 -11.68 -2.34 -8.20
N THR A 266 -12.93 -1.90 -8.04
CA THR A 266 -14.10 -2.74 -7.71
C THR A 266 -14.67 -3.51 -8.92
N SER A 267 -13.89 -3.66 -9.99
CA SER A 267 -14.28 -4.42 -11.18
C SER A 267 -14.32 -5.93 -10.88
N LYS A 268 -15.37 -6.61 -11.36
CA LYS A 268 -15.71 -8.05 -11.22
C LYS A 268 -14.48 -8.95 -11.13
N LYS A 269 -14.53 -9.96 -10.24
CA LYS A 269 -13.58 -11.08 -10.07
C LYS A 269 -12.74 -11.33 -11.33
N HIS A 270 -11.57 -10.70 -11.40
CA HIS A 270 -10.64 -10.97 -12.48
C HIS A 270 -10.02 -12.34 -12.22
N ALA A 271 -10.31 -13.30 -13.10
CA ALA A 271 -9.74 -14.65 -13.09
C ALA A 271 -8.29 -14.67 -13.61
N GLY A 272 -7.50 -13.65 -13.27
CA GLY A 272 -6.13 -13.46 -13.74
C GLY A 272 -5.18 -13.21 -12.58
N SER A 273 -3.89 -13.39 -12.84
CA SER A 273 -2.83 -13.17 -11.86
C SER A 273 -2.83 -11.74 -11.31
N GLY A 274 -2.50 -11.61 -10.03
CA GLY A 274 -2.35 -10.34 -9.34
C GLY A 274 -1.29 -9.46 -9.96
N LEU A 275 -1.44 -8.15 -9.77
CA LEU A 275 -0.43 -7.17 -10.15
C LEU A 275 0.61 -7.03 -9.06
N PHE A 276 1.87 -6.92 -9.47
CA PHE A 276 2.97 -6.59 -8.59
C PHE A 276 3.89 -5.58 -9.25
N ALA A 277 4.54 -4.75 -8.43
CA ALA A 277 5.51 -3.78 -8.87
C ALA A 277 6.89 -4.09 -8.29
N LEU A 278 7.90 -3.66 -9.02
CA LEU A 278 9.30 -3.77 -8.66
C LEU A 278 9.95 -2.40 -8.77
N CYS A 279 10.82 -2.06 -7.83
CA CYS A 279 11.71 -0.93 -7.94
C CYS A 279 13.15 -1.33 -7.62
N THR A 280 14.13 -0.69 -8.24
CA THR A 280 15.55 -0.89 -7.93
C THR A 280 16.15 0.36 -7.34
N LEU A 281 17.23 0.18 -6.58
CA LEU A 281 17.99 1.28 -6.00
C LEU A 281 18.59 2.23 -7.05
N ASP A 282 18.76 1.80 -8.30
CA ASP A 282 19.21 2.66 -9.41
C ASP A 282 18.06 3.31 -10.19
N GLY A 283 16.81 3.25 -9.68
CA GLY A 283 15.69 4.02 -10.20
C GLY A 283 14.87 3.35 -11.31
N THR A 284 15.03 2.04 -11.56
CA THR A 284 14.12 1.31 -12.44
C THR A 284 12.84 0.95 -11.67
N LEU A 285 11.68 1.30 -12.22
CA LEU A 285 10.34 0.91 -11.76
C LEU A 285 9.67 0.05 -12.82
N LYS A 286 8.98 -1.02 -12.41
CA LYS A 286 8.20 -1.90 -13.31
C LYS A 286 6.89 -2.28 -12.65
N LEU A 287 5.83 -2.34 -13.46
CA LEU A 287 4.57 -2.99 -13.10
C LEU A 287 4.37 -4.23 -13.96
N MET A 288 4.06 -5.34 -13.31
CA MET A 288 3.95 -6.67 -13.88
C MET A 288 2.58 -7.28 -13.59
N GLU A 289 2.13 -8.17 -14.47
CA GLU A 289 0.95 -9.01 -14.30
C GLU A 289 1.34 -10.48 -14.46
N GLY A 290 1.30 -11.26 -13.37
CA GLY A 290 1.80 -12.64 -13.40
C GLY A 290 3.27 -12.76 -13.79
N ALA A 291 3.70 -13.97 -14.16
CA ALA A 291 5.14 -14.25 -14.26
C ALA A 291 5.88 -13.40 -15.31
N ASP A 292 5.27 -13.19 -16.48
CA ASP A 292 5.98 -12.76 -17.69
C ASP A 292 5.46 -11.48 -18.35
N LYS A 293 4.32 -10.92 -17.89
CA LYS A 293 3.70 -9.78 -18.57
C LYS A 293 4.12 -8.45 -17.94
N LEU A 294 5.03 -7.74 -18.60
CA LEU A 294 5.40 -6.37 -18.29
C LEU A 294 4.32 -5.40 -18.80
N LEU A 295 3.68 -4.66 -17.89
CA LEU A 295 2.70 -3.62 -18.25
C LEU A 295 3.38 -2.30 -18.60
N TRP A 296 4.28 -1.84 -17.74
CA TRP A 296 5.10 -0.68 -18.01
C TRP A 296 6.43 -0.73 -17.24
N SER A 297 7.42 0.00 -17.74
CA SER A 297 8.69 0.24 -17.06
C SER A 297 9.04 1.73 -17.12
N VAL A 298 9.44 2.33 -16.00
CA VAL A 298 9.85 3.74 -15.90
C VAL A 298 11.25 3.78 -15.30
N GLN A 299 12.13 4.61 -15.85
CA GLN A 299 13.43 4.88 -15.27
C GLN A 299 13.41 6.29 -14.69
N VAL A 300 13.88 6.43 -13.45
CA VAL A 300 14.09 7.71 -12.78
C VAL A 300 15.56 7.87 -12.40
N ASP A 301 15.98 9.11 -12.18
CA ASP A 301 17.38 9.44 -11.85
C ASP A 301 17.63 9.50 -10.33
N HIS A 302 16.78 8.87 -9.52
CA HIS A 302 16.83 8.92 -8.05
C HIS A 302 16.96 7.51 -7.48
N GLN A 303 17.59 7.41 -6.31
CA GLN A 303 17.82 6.13 -5.64
C GLN A 303 16.59 5.70 -4.84
N LEU A 304 15.82 4.78 -5.41
CA LEU A 304 14.56 4.31 -4.81
C LEU A 304 14.83 3.22 -3.78
N PHE A 305 14.35 3.39 -2.55
CA PHE A 305 14.62 2.47 -1.45
C PHE A 305 13.35 1.93 -0.78
N ALA A 306 12.19 2.48 -1.12
CA ALA A 306 10.91 2.01 -0.60
C ALA A 306 9.89 1.95 -1.74
N LEU A 307 9.00 0.97 -1.66
CA LEU A 307 7.96 0.71 -2.64
C LEU A 307 6.70 0.28 -1.91
N GLU A 308 5.64 1.06 -2.08
CA GLU A 308 4.35 0.87 -1.42
C GLU A 308 3.23 0.95 -2.46
N LYS A 309 2.01 0.56 -2.06
CA LYS A 309 0.80 0.68 -2.87
C LYS A 309 -0.28 1.41 -2.08
N LEU A 310 -0.98 2.34 -2.72
CA LEU A 310 -2.04 3.12 -2.07
C LEU A 310 -2.98 3.68 -3.14
N ASP A 311 -4.30 3.56 -2.91
CA ASP A 311 -5.29 4.26 -3.71
C ASP A 311 -5.33 5.73 -3.29
N VAL A 312 -4.69 6.59 -4.09
CA VAL A 312 -4.69 8.04 -3.86
C VAL A 312 -5.81 8.74 -4.62
N THR A 313 -6.54 8.05 -5.50
CA THR A 313 -7.62 8.64 -6.30
C THR A 313 -9.03 8.33 -5.79
N GLY A 314 -9.15 7.36 -4.89
CA GLY A 314 -10.42 6.89 -4.33
C GLY A 314 -11.26 6.09 -5.32
N ASN A 315 -10.68 5.61 -6.42
CA ASN A 315 -11.38 4.83 -7.45
C ASN A 315 -11.24 3.30 -7.23
N GLY A 316 -10.54 2.89 -6.17
CA GLY A 316 -10.21 1.51 -5.81
C GLY A 316 -9.00 0.92 -6.54
N HIS A 317 -8.42 1.63 -7.50
CA HIS A 317 -7.16 1.25 -8.13
C HIS A 317 -6.04 1.77 -7.24
N GLU A 318 -5.16 0.88 -6.80
CA GLU A 318 -4.00 1.31 -6.04
C GLU A 318 -2.91 1.79 -6.99
N GLU A 319 -2.37 2.97 -6.73
CA GLU A 319 -1.16 3.48 -7.37
C GLU A 319 0.10 2.91 -6.72
N VAL A 320 1.16 2.79 -7.52
CA VAL A 320 2.50 2.40 -7.04
C VAL A 320 3.22 3.64 -6.54
N ILE A 321 3.66 3.61 -5.28
CA ILE A 321 4.36 4.70 -4.63
C ILE A 321 5.81 4.29 -4.37
N ALA A 322 6.76 5.02 -4.96
CA ALA A 322 8.18 4.76 -4.77
C ALA A 322 8.86 6.00 -4.17
N CYS A 323 9.60 5.80 -3.08
CA CYS A 323 10.28 6.89 -2.37
C CYS A 323 11.81 6.77 -2.51
N ALA A 324 12.45 7.91 -2.75
CA ALA A 324 13.90 8.07 -2.78
C ALA A 324 14.45 8.65 -1.46
N TRP A 325 15.75 8.44 -1.20
CA TRP A 325 16.41 8.90 0.04
C TRP A 325 16.41 10.42 0.22
N ASP A 326 16.30 11.19 -0.86
CA ASP A 326 16.27 12.65 -0.84
C ASP A 326 14.84 13.22 -0.67
N GLY A 327 13.85 12.37 -0.38
CA GLY A 327 12.46 12.80 -0.19
C GLY A 327 11.66 12.92 -1.48
N GLN A 328 12.24 12.59 -2.64
CA GLN A 328 11.49 12.51 -3.88
C GLN A 328 10.61 11.26 -3.91
N THR A 329 9.30 11.46 -3.95
CA THR A 329 8.30 10.39 -4.06
C THR A 329 7.62 10.41 -5.42
N TYR A 330 7.52 9.24 -6.04
CA TYR A 330 6.83 9.01 -7.31
C TYR A 330 5.55 8.22 -7.04
N ILE A 331 4.43 8.70 -7.55
CA ILE A 331 3.14 8.01 -7.54
C ILE A 331 2.82 7.69 -8.99
N ILE A 332 2.62 6.40 -9.30
CA ILE A 332 2.45 5.93 -10.68
C ILE A 332 1.19 5.08 -10.76
N ASP A 333 0.29 5.45 -11.67
CA ASP A 333 -0.93 4.70 -11.93
C ASP A 333 -0.70 3.49 -12.87
N HIS A 334 -1.77 2.76 -13.12
CA HIS A 334 -1.78 1.60 -14.02
C HIS A 334 -1.52 2.02 -15.48
N GLY A 335 -1.87 3.27 -15.83
CA GLY A 335 -1.68 3.89 -17.14
C GLY A 335 -0.29 4.50 -17.36
N ARG A 336 0.66 4.33 -16.41
CA ARG A 336 2.02 4.90 -16.44
C ARG A 336 2.05 6.43 -16.33
N THR A 337 0.98 7.06 -15.84
CA THR A 337 0.99 8.47 -15.46
C THR A 337 1.73 8.63 -14.15
N VAL A 338 2.63 9.60 -14.10
CA VAL A 338 3.51 9.83 -12.94
C VAL A 338 3.22 11.19 -12.32
N ALA A 339 2.84 11.17 -11.05
CA ALA A 339 2.84 12.31 -10.15
C ALA A 339 4.09 12.27 -9.24
N ARG A 340 4.63 13.45 -8.91
CA ARG A 340 5.82 13.62 -8.10
C ARG A 340 5.52 14.50 -6.91
N PHE A 341 5.90 14.06 -5.73
CA PHE A 341 5.86 14.82 -4.51
C PHE A 341 7.27 14.92 -3.93
N GLN A 342 7.64 16.09 -3.40
CA GLN A 342 8.95 16.32 -2.78
C GLN A 342 8.73 16.70 -1.32
N VAL A 343 9.40 15.97 -0.43
CA VAL A 343 9.54 16.35 0.98
C VAL A 343 10.86 17.07 1.15
N ASP A 344 10.89 18.14 1.93
CA ASP A 344 12.08 18.99 2.13
C ASP A 344 13.10 18.39 3.12
N GLU A 345 13.17 17.07 3.25
CA GLU A 345 14.10 16.36 4.14
C GLU A 345 14.51 15.00 3.58
N ASN A 346 15.72 14.55 3.92
CA ASN A 346 16.18 13.21 3.61
C ASN A 346 15.42 12.18 4.46
N VAL A 347 15.08 11.06 3.84
CA VAL A 347 14.18 10.04 4.39
C VAL A 347 14.98 8.80 4.77
N SER A 348 14.89 8.39 6.03
CA SER A 348 15.51 7.16 6.54
C SER A 348 14.60 5.94 6.44
N ALA A 349 13.29 6.15 6.54
CA ALA A 349 12.26 5.12 6.37
C ALA A 349 10.99 5.74 5.80
N PHE A 350 10.26 4.96 5.02
CA PHE A 350 9.03 5.38 4.36
C PHE A 350 8.01 4.25 4.44
N CYS A 351 6.76 4.58 4.74
CA CYS A 351 5.63 3.70 4.53
C CYS A 351 4.43 4.50 4.03
N ALA A 352 3.52 3.82 3.34
CA ALA A 352 2.27 4.40 2.87
C ALA A 352 1.14 3.42 3.17
N GLY A 353 -0.04 3.95 3.43
CA GLY A 353 -1.17 3.13 3.84
C GLY A 353 -2.28 3.97 4.43
N LEU A 354 -3.24 3.29 5.05
CA LEU A 354 -4.33 3.95 5.76
C LEU A 354 -3.90 4.25 7.19
N TYR A 355 -4.13 5.48 7.64
CA TYR A 355 -3.87 5.91 9.02
C TYR A 355 -5.01 6.80 9.51
N ALA A 356 -5.44 6.59 10.75
CA ALA A 356 -6.52 7.34 11.36
C ALA A 356 -6.01 8.63 12.03
N CYS A 357 -5.50 9.56 11.23
CA CYS A 357 -4.89 10.80 11.75
C CYS A 357 -5.91 11.73 12.42
N LYS A 358 -7.00 12.06 11.71
CA LYS A 358 -8.04 12.98 12.17
C LYS A 358 -9.42 12.49 11.78
N GLY A 359 -10.42 12.84 12.59
CA GLY A 359 -11.82 12.56 12.27
C GLY A 359 -12.27 11.13 12.54
N GLY A 360 -11.48 10.33 13.26
CA GLY A 360 -11.84 8.95 13.63
C GLY A 360 -12.09 8.05 12.43
N CYS A 361 -11.42 8.31 11.31
CA CYS A 361 -11.51 7.50 10.10
C CYS A 361 -10.12 7.31 9.47
N ASN A 362 -9.94 6.13 8.88
CA ASN A 362 -8.76 5.80 8.12
C ASN A 362 -8.71 6.62 6.82
N SER A 363 -7.60 7.32 6.59
CA SER A 363 -7.36 8.08 5.36
C SER A 363 -6.03 7.67 4.71
N PRO A 364 -5.90 7.76 3.37
CA PRO A 364 -4.63 7.52 2.69
C PRO A 364 -3.54 8.46 3.20
N CYS A 365 -2.41 7.90 3.63
CA CYS A 365 -1.33 8.64 4.25
C CYS A 365 0.03 8.24 3.69
N LEU A 366 0.95 9.22 3.65
CA LEU A 366 2.36 9.02 3.38
C LEU A 366 3.15 9.38 4.64
N VAL A 367 3.90 8.41 5.16
CA VAL A 367 4.69 8.56 6.39
C VAL A 367 6.16 8.58 6.03
N TYR A 368 6.82 9.68 6.40
CA TYR A 368 8.25 9.88 6.19
C TYR A 368 8.94 9.96 7.53
N VAL A 369 9.90 9.07 7.78
CA VAL A 369 10.80 9.21 8.91
C VAL A 369 12.09 9.86 8.44
N SER A 370 12.44 10.97 9.08
CA SER A 370 13.61 11.77 8.73
C SER A 370 14.82 11.40 9.57
N PHE A 371 16.02 11.60 8.99
CA PHE A 371 17.28 11.56 9.75
C PHE A 371 17.37 12.61 10.85
N ASN A 372 16.51 13.64 10.83
CA ASN A 372 16.41 14.68 11.85
C ASN A 372 15.52 14.29 13.05
N GLN A 373 15.28 13.00 13.28
CA GLN A 373 14.55 12.51 14.46
C GLN A 373 13.10 13.05 14.52
N LYS A 374 12.43 13.05 13.37
CA LYS A 374 11.03 13.45 13.22
C LYS A 374 10.32 12.52 12.27
N ILE A 375 9.03 12.31 12.53
CA ILE A 375 8.13 11.61 11.61
C ILE A 375 7.16 12.63 11.04
N TYR A 376 7.05 12.68 9.73
CA TYR A 376 6.08 13.50 9.01
C TYR A 376 5.00 12.60 8.44
N ILE A 377 3.76 12.85 8.85
CA ILE A 377 2.58 12.18 8.30
C ILE A 377 1.85 13.19 7.42
N TYR A 378 1.89 12.98 6.11
CA TYR A 378 0.99 13.64 5.19
C TYR A 378 -0.29 12.83 5.15
N TRP A 379 -1.38 13.40 5.65
CA TRP A 379 -2.66 12.73 5.80
C TRP A 379 -3.68 13.26 4.80
N ASP A 380 -4.69 12.43 4.50
CA ASP A 380 -5.67 12.69 3.45
C ASP A 380 -5.02 12.98 2.08
N VAL A 381 -4.11 12.09 1.70
CA VAL A 381 -3.35 12.13 0.45
C VAL A 381 -4.28 11.69 -0.68
N GLN A 382 -4.98 12.65 -1.26
CA GLN A 382 -5.90 12.43 -2.35
C GLN A 382 -5.52 13.23 -3.60
N LEU A 383 -5.78 12.66 -4.76
CA LEU A 383 -5.66 13.27 -6.07
C LEU A 383 -6.95 13.03 -6.84
N GLU A 384 -7.63 14.10 -7.27
CA GLU A 384 -8.85 13.96 -8.08
C GLU A 384 -8.61 13.10 -9.34
N ARG A 385 -7.45 13.29 -9.97
CA ARG A 385 -6.99 12.54 -11.15
C ARG A 385 -5.47 12.48 -11.21
N MET A 386 -4.95 11.33 -11.61
CA MET A 386 -3.54 11.16 -11.97
C MET A 386 -3.22 11.83 -13.31
N GLU A 387 -4.04 11.59 -14.33
CA GLU A 387 -3.88 12.16 -15.67
C GLU A 387 -4.04 13.69 -15.68
N SER A 388 -3.07 14.36 -16.29
CA SER A 388 -3.25 15.77 -16.67
C SER A 388 -4.25 15.84 -17.82
N THR A 389 -5.45 16.32 -17.55
CA THR A 389 -6.47 16.56 -18.59
C THR A 389 -6.49 18.03 -18.98
N SER A 390 -6.75 18.31 -20.26
CA SER A 390 -7.03 19.67 -20.71
C SER A 390 -8.50 19.99 -20.44
N LEU A 391 -8.82 21.27 -20.21
CA LEU A 391 -10.20 21.73 -20.03
C LEU A 391 -11.10 21.26 -21.18
N LEU A 392 -10.59 21.24 -22.41
CA LEU A 392 -11.31 20.72 -23.59
C LEU A 392 -11.75 19.27 -23.42
N LYS A 393 -10.85 18.38 -22.99
CA LYS A 393 -11.19 16.97 -22.78
C LYS A 393 -12.22 16.78 -21.66
N ILE A 394 -12.16 17.61 -20.62
CA ILE A 394 -13.15 17.59 -19.54
C ILE A 394 -14.51 18.05 -20.08
N LEU A 395 -14.54 19.13 -20.85
CA LEU A 395 -15.77 19.65 -21.43
C LEU A 395 -16.37 18.67 -22.44
N GLU A 396 -15.57 18.03 -23.29
CA GLU A 396 -16.01 16.98 -24.23
C GLU A 396 -16.67 15.79 -23.55
N SER A 397 -16.31 15.51 -22.28
CA SER A 397 -16.93 14.44 -21.49
C SER A 397 -18.31 14.81 -20.92
N ASN A 398 -18.69 16.09 -20.96
CA ASN A 398 -20.00 16.55 -20.55
C ASN A 398 -20.98 16.47 -21.74
N SER A 399 -22.12 15.81 -21.55
CA SER A 399 -23.16 15.63 -22.58
C SER A 399 -23.73 16.95 -23.09
N GLU A 400 -23.82 17.97 -22.23
CA GLU A 400 -24.39 19.28 -22.57
C GLU A 400 -23.42 20.17 -23.35
N TYR A 401 -22.12 19.84 -23.35
CA TYR A 401 -21.09 20.69 -23.93
C TYR A 401 -21.29 20.90 -25.44
N LYS A 402 -21.67 19.85 -26.17
CA LYS A 402 -21.93 19.95 -27.61
C LYS A 402 -23.13 20.84 -27.90
N ASP A 403 -24.18 20.74 -27.09
CA ASP A 403 -25.39 21.54 -27.24
C ASP A 403 -25.14 23.01 -26.90
N LEU A 404 -24.34 23.29 -25.86
CA LEU A 404 -23.94 24.64 -25.47
C LEU A 404 -23.05 25.30 -26.53
N LEU A 405 -22.11 24.57 -27.14
CA LEU A 405 -21.29 25.09 -28.24
C LEU A 405 -22.16 25.48 -29.44
N LEU A 406 -23.14 24.66 -29.80
CA LEU A 406 -24.10 24.97 -30.86
C LEU A 406 -24.95 26.21 -30.53
N GLN A 407 -25.43 26.35 -29.28
CA GLN A 407 -26.16 27.54 -28.84
C GLN A 407 -25.32 28.82 -28.92
N LEU A 408 -24.01 28.71 -28.70
CA LEU A 408 -23.06 29.82 -28.78
C LEU A 408 -22.52 30.05 -30.21
N GLY A 409 -23.02 29.31 -31.20
CA GLY A 409 -22.66 29.47 -32.61
C GLY A 409 -21.26 28.95 -32.95
N VAL A 410 -20.69 28.06 -32.12
CA VAL A 410 -19.38 27.46 -32.34
C VAL A 410 -19.53 25.99 -32.72
N ALA A 411 -18.95 25.61 -33.85
CA ALA A 411 -18.93 24.21 -34.28
C ALA A 411 -17.99 23.40 -33.37
N GLY A 412 -18.46 22.26 -32.84
CA GLY A 412 -17.72 21.48 -31.85
C GLY A 412 -16.44 20.80 -32.36
N ASP A 413 -16.27 20.75 -33.68
CA ASP A 413 -15.08 20.28 -34.39
C ASP A 413 -14.04 21.40 -34.64
N ASP A 414 -14.41 22.67 -34.47
CA ASP A 414 -13.47 23.80 -34.57
C ASP A 414 -12.77 24.07 -33.23
N VAL A 415 -11.67 23.34 -33.01
CA VAL A 415 -10.85 23.45 -31.80
C VAL A 415 -10.31 24.86 -31.56
N SER A 416 -10.12 25.68 -32.60
CA SER A 416 -9.61 27.05 -32.45
C SER A 416 -10.69 27.98 -31.93
N ALA A 417 -11.88 27.94 -32.54
CA ALA A 417 -13.03 28.74 -32.11
C ALA A 417 -13.47 28.38 -30.68
N VAL A 418 -13.44 27.10 -30.33
CA VAL A 418 -13.73 26.62 -28.98
C VAL A 418 -12.71 27.16 -27.97
N LYS A 419 -11.41 27.14 -28.29
CA LYS A 419 -10.37 27.71 -27.40
C LYS A 419 -10.54 29.21 -27.20
N ASP A 420 -10.86 29.94 -28.26
CA ASP A 420 -11.09 31.38 -28.19
C ASP A 420 -12.33 31.72 -27.36
N LEU A 421 -13.41 30.95 -27.52
CA LEU A 421 -14.61 31.08 -26.69
C LEU A 421 -14.28 30.83 -25.21
N ILE A 422 -13.61 29.72 -24.88
CA ILE A 422 -13.21 29.39 -23.51
C ILE A 422 -12.32 30.49 -22.93
N ARG A 423 -11.36 31.01 -23.71
CA ARG A 423 -10.47 32.10 -23.29
C ARG A 423 -11.26 33.38 -23.00
N LYS A 424 -12.21 33.75 -23.86
CA LYS A 424 -13.08 34.91 -23.63
C LYS A 424 -13.93 34.73 -22.38
N THR A 425 -14.54 33.57 -22.19
CA THR A 425 -15.39 33.31 -21.02
C THR A 425 -14.61 33.30 -19.70
N LEU A 426 -13.40 32.73 -19.67
CA LEU A 426 -12.60 32.64 -18.44
C LEU A 426 -11.90 33.94 -18.04
N TYR A 427 -11.44 34.73 -19.02
CA TYR A 427 -10.58 35.89 -18.77
C TYR A 427 -11.24 37.24 -19.09
N PHE A 428 -12.32 37.26 -19.87
CA PHE A 428 -13.03 38.47 -20.30
C PHE A 428 -14.56 38.33 -20.17
N PRO A 429 -15.09 37.99 -18.98
CA PRO A 429 -16.53 37.74 -18.80
C PRO A 429 -17.40 39.00 -19.06
N GLU A 430 -16.84 40.20 -18.90
CA GLU A 430 -17.56 41.47 -19.11
C GLU A 430 -17.78 41.84 -20.59
N GLU A 431 -16.99 41.30 -21.52
CA GLU A 431 -17.16 41.57 -22.96
C GLU A 431 -18.36 40.83 -23.57
N GLN A 432 -18.82 39.73 -22.95
CA GLN A 432 -19.98 38.95 -23.41
C GLN A 432 -21.32 39.62 -23.08
N LEU A 433 -21.39 40.51 -22.09
CA LEU A 433 -22.61 41.26 -21.76
C LEU A 433 -22.91 42.40 -22.75
N ASN A 434 -21.95 42.76 -23.61
CA ASN A 434 -22.06 43.88 -24.54
C ASN A 434 -22.20 43.48 -26.03
N SER A 435 -22.30 42.19 -26.35
CA SER A 435 -22.61 41.74 -27.72
C SER A 435 -24.13 41.68 -27.94
N PRO A 436 -24.71 42.45 -28.89
CA PRO A 436 -26.14 42.44 -29.13
C PRO A 436 -26.54 41.08 -29.73
N SER A 437 -27.41 40.37 -29.02
CA SER A 437 -28.04 39.14 -29.47
C SER A 437 -28.79 39.38 -30.79
N GLN A 438 -28.31 38.77 -31.87
CA GLN A 438 -29.09 38.62 -33.10
C GLN A 438 -30.19 37.56 -32.87
N PHE A 439 -31.24 37.95 -32.15
CA PHE A 439 -32.52 37.26 -32.23
C PHE A 439 -33.14 37.58 -33.59
N ILE A 440 -33.21 36.58 -34.48
CA ILE A 440 -34.02 36.64 -35.70
C ILE A 440 -35.45 36.25 -35.30
N PRO A 441 -36.45 37.15 -35.38
CA PRO A 441 -37.85 36.76 -35.23
C PRO A 441 -38.36 36.21 -36.57
N THR A 442 -38.80 34.96 -36.58
CA THR A 442 -39.57 34.41 -37.71
C THR A 442 -40.94 35.07 -37.78
N ALA A 443 -41.27 35.61 -38.96
CA ALA A 443 -42.49 36.36 -39.23
C ALA A 443 -43.74 35.45 -39.31
N ARG A 444 -44.87 36.02 -38.88
CA ARG A 444 -46.23 35.46 -38.80
C ARG A 444 -46.84 35.01 -40.14
N SER A 445 -47.75 34.03 -40.08
CA SER A 445 -49.05 34.13 -40.77
C SER A 445 -50.18 33.34 -40.09
N SER A 446 -51.31 34.05 -39.88
CA SER A 446 -52.72 33.60 -39.74
C SER A 446 -53.09 32.59 -38.64
N SER A 447 -54.17 32.69 -37.85
CA SER A 447 -55.36 33.57 -37.87
C SER A 447 -56.25 33.28 -36.64
N ARG A 448 -57.04 34.29 -36.24
CA ARG A 448 -58.34 34.26 -35.51
C ARG A 448 -58.39 34.02 -33.97
N CYS A 449 -58.48 35.17 -33.28
CA CYS A 449 -59.57 35.63 -32.40
C CYS A 449 -60.18 34.70 -31.31
N TYR A 450 -59.86 35.06 -30.05
CA TYR A 450 -60.72 35.40 -28.88
C TYR A 450 -61.77 34.39 -28.31
N PRO A 451 -62.20 34.53 -27.03
CA PRO A 451 -61.55 35.13 -25.86
C PRO A 451 -61.62 34.25 -24.58
N ILE A 452 -61.00 34.81 -23.56
CA ILE A 452 -60.86 34.42 -22.15
C ILE A 452 -62.20 34.39 -21.39
N SER A 453 -62.31 33.45 -20.46
CA SER A 453 -63.04 33.57 -19.18
C SER A 453 -62.12 32.90 -18.13
N GLN A 454 -61.51 33.62 -17.18
CA GLN A 454 -62.00 33.84 -15.80
C GLN A 454 -62.77 32.61 -15.30
N GLU A 455 -62.40 31.93 -14.21
CA GLU A 455 -62.19 32.45 -12.86
C GLU A 455 -61.80 31.26 -11.94
N THR A 456 -61.04 31.52 -10.86
CA THR A 456 -61.04 30.79 -9.56
C THR A 456 -60.94 29.25 -9.53
N LEU A 457 -59.85 28.71 -8.99
CA LEU A 457 -59.63 28.47 -7.55
C LEU A 457 -58.16 28.10 -7.28
#